data_AF-A0AA38WWB1-F1
#
_entry.id   AF-A0AA38WWB1-F1
#
_cell.length_a   1.000
_cell.length_b   1.000
_cell.length_c   1.000
_cell.angle_alpha   90.00
_cell.angle_beta   90.00
_cell.angle_gamma   90.00
#
_symmetry.space_group_name_H-M   'P 1'
#
loop_
_entity.id
_entity.type
_entity.pdbx_description
1 polymer ?
#
loop_
_entity_poly.entity_id
_entity_poly.type
_entity_poly.pdbx_seq_one_letter_code
_entity_poly.pdbx_strand_id
1 'polypeptide(L)'
;MSSVAVQDGGQLHFLFVRHGETQDNIDRILQGLRDTSLTDKGLREAGVLAEKLQDQRVDAVYHSPLIRMVQTIQPILAHRSDVTVQADSDLTGQALGELEGGSYDTIDMSNPRSADGQPGVELFDDFVSRVKRSFSRTVGTESRRVGEQDRVVLIATHGVAITSLFKALEASPSCDGFNAKVAIRGPEAYEVRWTDSDDVAKLVVPRPAELPVSDGSLDWSALSGQPFLIERWGKKEKAL
;
A
#
# COMPACT_ATOMS: atom_id res chain seq x y z
N MET A 1 -40.62 19.16 4.84
CA MET A 1 -39.41 19.92 5.19
C MET A 1 -38.24 19.22 4.52
N SER A 2 -37.71 19.77 3.43
CA SER A 2 -36.48 19.25 2.81
C SER A 2 -35.35 19.38 3.82
N SER A 3 -34.74 18.27 4.22
CA SER A 3 -33.46 18.32 4.93
C SER A 3 -32.43 18.84 3.95
N VAL A 4 -31.89 20.02 4.22
CA VAL A 4 -30.70 20.54 3.54
C VAL A 4 -29.60 19.49 3.69
N ALA A 5 -29.11 18.96 2.56
CA ALA A 5 -27.97 18.06 2.54
C ALA A 5 -26.76 18.79 3.11
N VAL A 6 -26.15 18.23 4.16
CA VAL A 6 -24.86 18.70 4.64
C VAL A 6 -23.81 18.17 3.67
N GLN A 7 -23.46 18.98 2.66
CA GLN A 7 -22.18 18.92 1.97
C GLN A 7 -21.41 20.18 2.37
N ASP A 8 -20.12 20.07 2.68
CA ASP A 8 -19.07 20.92 2.09
C ASP A 8 -17.71 20.72 2.78
N GLY A 9 -16.87 19.94 2.11
CA GLY A 9 -15.47 19.65 2.44
C GLY A 9 -14.98 18.50 1.57
N GLY A 10 -13.77 18.63 1.01
CA GLY A 10 -13.16 17.57 0.21
C GLY A 10 -12.92 16.29 1.02
N GLN A 11 -12.78 15.17 0.33
CA GLN A 11 -12.39 13.89 0.90
C GLN A 11 -10.88 13.64 0.75
N LEU A 12 -10.33 12.80 1.62
CA LEU A 12 -8.97 12.29 1.48
C LEU A 12 -9.03 10.90 0.86
N HIS A 13 -8.35 10.73 -0.27
CA HIS A 13 -8.23 9.46 -0.98
C HIS A 13 -6.79 8.98 -0.94
N PHE A 14 -6.56 7.71 -0.65
CA PHE A 14 -5.25 7.09 -0.81
C PHE A 14 -5.25 6.12 -1.97
N LEU A 15 -4.23 6.17 -2.82
CA LEU A 15 -3.94 5.20 -3.87
C LEU A 15 -2.74 4.36 -3.44
N PHE A 16 -2.90 3.05 -3.29
CA PHE A 16 -1.80 2.16 -2.94
C PHE A 16 -1.19 1.53 -4.19
N VAL A 17 0.13 1.62 -4.32
CA VAL A 17 0.90 1.09 -5.45
C VAL A 17 1.96 0.13 -4.93
N ARG A 18 2.01 -1.08 -5.50
CA ARG A 18 3.18 -1.95 -5.35
C ARG A 18 4.18 -1.67 -6.47
N HIS A 19 5.46 -1.85 -6.19
CA HIS A 19 6.49 -1.92 -7.23
C HIS A 19 6.18 -2.95 -8.34
N GLY A 20 6.67 -2.66 -9.55
CA GLY A 20 6.64 -3.60 -10.68
C GLY A 20 7.56 -4.81 -10.49
N GLU A 21 7.54 -5.73 -11.45
CA GLU A 21 8.34 -6.96 -11.41
C GLU A 21 9.85 -6.70 -11.31
N THR A 22 10.51 -7.51 -10.47
CA THR A 22 11.97 -7.56 -10.31
C THR A 22 12.47 -8.99 -10.58
N GLN A 23 13.78 -9.15 -10.81
CA GLN A 23 14.36 -10.48 -11.03
C GLN A 23 14.13 -11.42 -9.82
N ASP A 24 14.27 -10.90 -8.59
CA ASP A 24 13.98 -11.65 -7.37
C ASP A 24 12.51 -12.11 -7.29
N ASN A 25 11.54 -11.44 -7.94
CA ASN A 25 10.17 -11.96 -8.02
C ASN A 25 10.07 -13.19 -8.93
N ILE A 26 10.75 -13.14 -10.08
CA ILE A 26 10.80 -14.24 -11.06
C ILE A 26 11.45 -15.47 -10.43
N ASP A 27 12.58 -15.25 -9.75
CA ASP A 27 13.40 -16.29 -9.15
C ASP A 27 12.88 -16.77 -7.80
N ARG A 28 11.74 -16.20 -7.33
CA ARG A 28 11.12 -16.51 -6.03
C ARG A 28 12.11 -16.33 -4.87
N ILE A 29 12.83 -15.22 -4.87
CA ILE A 29 13.83 -14.87 -3.86
C ILE A 29 13.23 -13.92 -2.82
N LEU A 30 13.45 -14.23 -1.53
CA LEU A 30 13.10 -13.40 -0.39
C LEU A 30 13.82 -12.05 -0.48
N GLN A 31 13.10 -11.03 -0.93
CA GLN A 31 13.68 -9.71 -1.17
C GLN A 31 13.97 -8.95 0.12
N GLY A 32 13.00 -8.87 1.03
CA GLY A 32 13.09 -8.00 2.20
C GLY A 32 13.53 -6.57 1.82
N LEU A 33 14.68 -6.14 2.34
CA LEU A 33 15.32 -4.86 2.09
C LEU A 33 16.33 -4.86 0.93
N ARG A 34 16.58 -6.00 0.26
CA ARG A 34 17.46 -6.08 -0.91
C ARG A 34 17.05 -5.06 -1.95
N ASP A 35 18.00 -4.27 -2.43
CA ASP A 35 17.71 -3.15 -3.31
C ASP A 35 17.80 -3.53 -4.79
N THR A 36 16.89 -4.39 -5.24
CA THR A 36 16.87 -4.90 -6.62
C THR A 36 16.11 -3.96 -7.55
N SER A 37 16.62 -3.76 -8.77
CA SER A 37 15.93 -3.01 -9.83
C SER A 37 14.77 -3.79 -10.45
N LEU A 38 13.86 -3.06 -11.08
CA LEU A 38 12.82 -3.61 -11.95
C LEU A 38 13.44 -4.32 -13.16
N THR A 39 12.75 -5.34 -13.65
CA THR A 39 13.05 -5.94 -14.97
C THR A 39 12.57 -5.01 -16.09
N ASP A 40 12.94 -5.31 -17.34
CA ASP A 40 12.37 -4.63 -18.50
C ASP A 40 10.84 -4.71 -18.52
N LYS A 41 10.28 -5.82 -18.02
CA LYS A 41 8.85 -5.97 -17.85
C LYS A 41 8.36 -5.03 -16.75
N GLY A 42 8.96 -5.04 -15.56
CA GLY A 42 8.62 -4.11 -14.47
C GLY A 42 8.67 -2.62 -14.87
N LEU A 43 9.63 -2.22 -15.71
CA LEU A 43 9.69 -0.86 -16.25
C LEU A 43 8.50 -0.53 -17.18
N ARG A 44 8.07 -1.49 -18.02
CA ARG A 44 6.85 -1.34 -18.83
C ARG A 44 5.60 -1.27 -17.95
N GLU A 45 5.53 -2.06 -16.89
CA GLU A 45 4.43 -2.01 -15.92
C GLU A 45 4.33 -0.63 -15.27
N ALA A 46 5.47 -0.04 -14.89
CA ALA A 46 5.54 1.33 -14.37
C ALA A 46 5.05 2.38 -15.36
N GLY A 47 5.40 2.25 -16.64
CA GLY A 47 4.90 3.12 -17.71
C GLY A 47 3.38 3.03 -17.87
N VAL A 48 2.83 1.81 -17.93
CA VAL A 48 1.37 1.58 -18.03
C VAL A 48 0.64 2.16 -16.82
N LEU A 49 1.21 2.03 -15.62
CA LEU A 49 0.63 2.63 -14.42
C LEU A 49 0.57 4.17 -14.52
N ALA A 50 1.64 4.80 -15.02
CA ALA A 50 1.66 6.24 -15.22
C ALA A 50 0.60 6.72 -16.23
N GLU A 51 0.43 6.00 -17.34
CA GLU A 51 -0.64 6.26 -18.33
C GLU A 51 -2.02 6.15 -17.68
N LYS A 52 -2.29 5.08 -16.93
CA LYS A 52 -3.58 4.88 -16.24
C LYS A 52 -3.88 5.98 -15.23
N LEU A 53 -2.85 6.50 -14.58
CA LEU A 53 -3.00 7.57 -13.62
C LEU A 53 -2.96 8.95 -14.27
N GLN A 54 -2.71 9.12 -15.57
CA GLN A 54 -2.42 10.43 -16.17
C GLN A 54 -3.50 11.50 -15.86
N ASP A 55 -4.77 11.10 -15.87
CA ASP A 55 -5.93 11.97 -15.63
C ASP A 55 -6.36 11.98 -14.16
N GLN A 56 -5.74 11.13 -13.33
CA GLN A 56 -5.98 11.07 -11.89
C GLN A 56 -5.18 12.15 -11.19
N ARG A 57 -5.88 13.01 -10.45
CA ARG A 57 -5.26 13.93 -9.50
C ARG A 57 -4.43 13.14 -8.50
N VAL A 58 -3.20 13.59 -8.27
CA VAL A 58 -2.30 13.14 -7.21
C VAL A 58 -1.69 14.39 -6.63
N ASP A 59 -1.88 14.64 -5.33
CA ASP A 59 -1.39 15.83 -4.63
C ASP A 59 -0.10 15.55 -3.84
N ALA A 60 0.10 14.30 -3.42
CA ALA A 60 1.29 13.86 -2.71
C ALA A 60 1.62 12.39 -3.00
N VAL A 61 2.91 12.04 -2.94
CA VAL A 61 3.44 10.69 -3.09
C VAL A 61 4.33 10.37 -1.90
N TYR A 62 3.99 9.33 -1.16
CA TYR A 62 4.83 8.73 -0.12
C TYR A 62 5.33 7.40 -0.62
N HIS A 63 6.64 7.14 -0.56
CA HIS A 63 7.17 5.91 -1.15
C HIS A 63 8.28 5.25 -0.34
N SER A 64 8.39 3.93 -0.49
CA SER A 64 9.58 3.20 -0.06
C SER A 64 10.84 3.73 -0.76
N PRO A 65 11.97 3.88 -0.06
CA PRO A 65 13.21 4.37 -0.68
C PRO A 65 13.89 3.35 -1.60
N LEU A 66 13.43 2.09 -1.66
CA LEU A 66 14.06 1.04 -2.47
C LEU A 66 13.92 1.32 -3.97
N ILE A 67 14.97 1.03 -4.74
CA ILE A 67 15.12 1.38 -6.15
C ILE A 67 13.99 0.84 -7.02
N ARG A 68 13.51 -0.38 -6.77
CA ARG A 68 12.32 -0.92 -7.47
C ARG A 68 11.08 -0.03 -7.31
N MET A 69 10.92 0.58 -6.14
CA MET A 69 9.80 1.48 -5.88
C MET A 69 10.03 2.84 -6.56
N VAL A 70 11.25 3.37 -6.46
CA VAL A 70 11.66 4.62 -7.14
C VAL A 70 11.44 4.51 -8.66
N GLN A 71 11.90 3.42 -9.28
CA GLN A 71 11.70 3.15 -10.71
C GLN A 71 10.23 2.99 -11.07
N THR A 72 9.40 2.45 -10.18
CA THR A 72 7.95 2.31 -10.43
C THR A 72 7.23 3.66 -10.42
N ILE A 73 7.58 4.58 -9.51
CA ILE A 73 6.90 5.88 -9.43
C ILE A 73 7.47 6.92 -10.40
N GLN A 74 8.68 6.73 -10.90
CA GLN A 74 9.34 7.73 -11.75
C GLN A 74 8.48 8.14 -12.97
N PRO A 75 7.86 7.22 -13.75
CA PRO A 75 7.01 7.62 -14.86
C PRO A 75 5.75 8.38 -14.42
N ILE A 76 5.21 8.07 -13.23
CA ILE A 76 4.04 8.77 -12.65
C ILE A 76 4.39 10.23 -12.36
N LEU A 77 5.60 10.47 -11.85
CA LEU A 77 6.08 11.80 -11.46
C LEU A 77 6.53 12.65 -12.66
N ALA A 78 6.87 12.03 -13.79
CA ALA A 78 7.44 12.73 -14.95
C ALA A 78 6.57 13.88 -15.49
N HIS A 79 5.25 13.82 -15.30
CA HIS A 79 4.29 14.82 -15.76
C HIS A 79 3.61 15.59 -14.62
N ARG A 80 4.21 15.57 -13.42
CA ARG A 80 3.60 16.11 -12.18
C ARG A 80 4.60 16.97 -11.41
N SER A 81 4.77 18.22 -11.82
CA SER A 81 5.71 19.16 -11.19
C SER A 81 5.31 19.60 -9.78
N ASP A 82 4.01 19.60 -9.49
CA ASP A 82 3.46 20.24 -8.28
C ASP A 82 3.18 19.22 -7.15
N VAL A 83 3.61 17.98 -7.33
CA VAL A 83 3.37 16.89 -6.36
C VAL A 83 4.44 16.88 -5.29
N THR A 84 4.01 16.85 -4.03
CA THR A 84 4.93 16.62 -2.91
C THR A 84 5.38 15.17 -2.92
N VAL A 85 6.68 14.92 -3.01
CA VAL A 85 7.25 13.56 -3.00
C VAL A 85 8.07 13.36 -1.74
N GLN A 86 7.76 12.32 -0.97
CA GLN A 86 8.43 12.01 0.28
C GLN A 86 8.81 10.53 0.35
N ALA A 87 10.11 10.25 0.44
CA ALA A 87 10.58 8.92 0.79
C ALA A 87 10.30 8.65 2.28
N ASP A 88 9.85 7.44 2.59
CA ASP A 88 9.60 6.98 3.96
C ASP A 88 10.16 5.58 4.14
N SER A 89 11.18 5.45 5.00
CA SER A 89 11.79 4.15 5.33
C SER A 89 10.78 3.21 5.99
N ASP A 90 9.75 3.74 6.63
CA ASP A 90 8.69 2.92 7.22
C ASP A 90 7.82 2.21 6.16
N LEU A 91 7.92 2.59 4.88
CA LEU A 91 7.21 1.97 3.76
C LEU A 91 8.02 0.87 3.04
N THR A 92 9.20 0.46 3.53
CA THR A 92 9.89 -0.74 3.01
C THR A 92 9.11 -2.01 3.34
N GLY A 93 9.46 -3.13 2.69
CA GLY A 93 8.99 -4.46 3.10
C GLY A 93 9.53 -4.86 4.49
N GLN A 94 9.12 -6.03 4.98
CA GLN A 94 9.68 -6.60 6.21
C GLN A 94 11.18 -6.83 6.02
N ALA A 95 12.00 -6.47 7.01
CA ALA A 95 13.40 -6.86 6.99
C ALA A 95 13.50 -8.37 7.23
N LEU A 96 14.12 -9.10 6.30
CA LEU A 96 14.22 -10.56 6.38
C LEU A 96 15.60 -11.04 6.83
N GLY A 97 16.48 -10.12 7.25
CA GLY A 97 17.76 -10.45 7.87
C GLY A 97 18.59 -11.39 7.01
N GLU A 98 19.09 -12.46 7.63
CA GLU A 98 19.90 -13.48 6.94
C GLU A 98 19.12 -14.32 5.91
N LEU A 99 17.79 -14.24 5.89
CA LEU A 99 16.96 -14.93 4.88
C LEU A 99 16.92 -14.17 3.55
N GLU A 100 17.31 -12.89 3.53
CA GLU A 100 17.32 -12.09 2.30
C GLU A 100 18.24 -12.71 1.24
N GLY A 101 17.72 -12.93 0.04
CA GLY A 101 18.43 -13.61 -1.05
C GLY A 101 18.22 -15.13 -1.06
N GLY A 102 17.58 -15.69 -0.04
CA GLY A 102 17.13 -17.08 -0.01
C GLY A 102 15.88 -17.34 -0.85
N SER A 103 15.54 -18.61 -1.06
CA SER A 103 14.32 -19.01 -1.78
C SER A 103 13.08 -18.81 -0.91
N TYR A 104 11.95 -18.44 -1.51
CA TYR A 104 10.63 -18.43 -0.87
C TYR A 104 10.27 -19.78 -0.24
N ASP A 105 10.85 -20.88 -0.74
CA ASP A 105 10.58 -22.22 -0.23
C ASP A 105 11.25 -22.49 1.13
N THR A 106 12.11 -21.58 1.62
CA THR A 106 12.75 -21.70 2.94
C THR A 106 11.86 -21.26 4.10
N ILE A 107 10.74 -20.58 3.80
CA ILE A 107 9.78 -20.15 4.82
C ILE A 107 8.37 -20.56 4.41
N ASP A 108 7.49 -20.71 5.39
CA ASP A 108 6.07 -20.86 5.10
C ASP A 108 5.49 -19.51 4.72
N MET A 109 5.48 -19.24 3.42
CA MET A 109 4.92 -18.02 2.89
C MET A 109 3.46 -17.86 3.32
N SER A 110 2.68 -18.93 3.55
CA SER A 110 1.30 -18.86 4.07
C SER A 110 1.19 -18.52 5.56
N ASN A 111 2.29 -18.22 6.23
CA ASN A 111 2.34 -17.67 7.57
C ASN A 111 3.36 -16.51 7.60
N PRO A 112 2.97 -15.26 7.83
CA PRO A 112 3.88 -14.13 7.70
C PRO A 112 4.79 -13.99 8.92
N ARG A 113 4.55 -14.80 9.97
CA ARG A 113 5.42 -14.97 11.15
C ARG A 113 6.38 -16.14 10.98
N SER A 114 6.37 -16.85 9.85
CA SER A 114 7.24 -18.01 9.65
C SER A 114 8.74 -17.66 9.68
N ALA A 115 9.08 -16.39 9.46
CA ALA A 115 10.43 -15.86 9.58
C ALA A 115 10.77 -15.33 10.98
N ASP A 116 9.80 -15.20 11.90
CA ASP A 116 10.04 -14.62 13.23
C ASP A 116 11.06 -15.45 14.01
N GLY A 117 11.95 -14.76 14.74
CA GLY A 117 13.02 -15.38 15.53
C GLY A 117 14.27 -15.77 14.74
N GLN A 118 14.27 -15.62 13.42
CA GLN A 118 15.48 -15.81 12.60
C GLN A 118 16.43 -14.62 12.75
N PRO A 119 17.76 -14.83 12.66
CA PRO A 119 18.74 -13.76 12.84
C PRO A 119 18.52 -12.58 11.89
N GLY A 120 18.39 -11.39 12.47
CA GLY A 120 18.24 -10.13 11.73
C GLY A 120 16.85 -9.91 11.11
N VAL A 121 15.90 -10.84 11.27
CA VAL A 121 14.52 -10.64 10.82
C VAL A 121 13.81 -9.64 11.74
N GLU A 122 13.13 -8.66 11.14
CA GLU A 122 12.18 -7.79 11.83
C GLU A 122 10.95 -8.62 12.22
N LEU A 123 10.60 -8.62 13.51
CA LEU A 123 9.39 -9.30 13.97
C LEU A 123 8.18 -8.76 13.21
N PHE A 124 7.28 -9.66 12.82
CA PHE A 124 6.15 -9.26 11.99
C PHE A 124 5.27 -8.18 12.63
N ASP A 125 5.10 -8.19 13.96
CA ASP A 125 4.34 -7.16 14.66
C ASP A 125 5.03 -5.79 14.71
N ASP A 126 6.36 -5.77 14.73
CA ASP A 126 7.15 -4.53 14.61
C ASP A 126 7.04 -3.97 13.20
N PHE A 127 7.10 -4.84 12.18
CA PHE A 127 6.86 -4.49 10.79
C PHE A 127 5.47 -3.87 10.59
N VAL A 128 4.41 -4.50 11.10
CA VAL A 128 3.03 -3.97 11.02
C VAL A 128 2.94 -2.62 11.74
N SER A 129 3.54 -2.50 12.93
CA SER A 129 3.54 -1.26 13.71
C SER A 129 4.24 -0.12 12.97
N ARG A 130 5.34 -0.42 12.27
CA ARG A 130 6.06 0.53 11.42
C ARG A 130 5.21 1.00 10.24
N VAL A 131 4.57 0.09 9.50
CA VAL A 131 3.68 0.45 8.38
C VAL A 131 2.49 1.30 8.88
N LYS A 132 1.88 0.93 10.01
CA LYS A 132 0.82 1.70 10.67
C LYS A 132 1.29 3.10 11.07
N ARG A 133 2.51 3.23 11.60
CA ARG A 133 3.10 4.53 11.97
C ARG A 133 3.28 5.42 10.74
N SER A 134 3.77 4.90 9.62
CA SER A 134 3.84 5.66 8.36
C SER A 134 2.45 6.15 7.96
N PHE A 135 1.49 5.23 7.83
CA PHE A 135 0.13 5.57 7.43
C PHE A 135 -0.52 6.59 8.37
N SER A 136 -0.38 6.43 9.69
CA SER A 136 -0.89 7.38 10.68
C SER A 136 -0.33 8.79 10.50
N ARG A 137 0.98 8.94 10.29
CA ARG A 137 1.62 10.24 10.06
C ARG A 137 1.14 10.87 8.76
N THR A 138 1.01 10.05 7.70
CA THR A 138 0.49 10.49 6.41
C THR A 138 -0.95 10.98 6.52
N VAL A 139 -1.83 10.21 7.15
CA VAL A 139 -3.23 10.61 7.40
C VAL A 139 -3.29 11.92 8.18
N GLY A 140 -2.54 12.03 9.29
CA GLY A 140 -2.57 13.24 10.12
C GLY A 140 -1.99 14.49 9.44
N THR A 141 -1.04 14.31 8.52
CA THR A 141 -0.46 15.40 7.72
C THR A 141 -1.43 15.83 6.62
N GLU A 142 -1.95 14.86 5.86
CA GLU A 142 -2.72 15.12 4.64
C GLU A 142 -4.17 15.51 4.94
N SER A 143 -4.75 15.05 6.06
CA SER A 143 -6.08 15.47 6.51
C SER A 143 -6.17 16.98 6.76
N ARG A 144 -5.10 17.60 7.27
CA ARG A 144 -5.01 19.05 7.50
C ARG A 144 -4.88 19.87 6.22
N ARG A 145 -4.57 19.21 5.09
CA ARG A 145 -4.38 19.82 3.77
C ARG A 145 -5.59 19.63 2.86
N VAL A 146 -6.64 18.97 3.35
CA VAL A 146 -7.90 18.84 2.61
C VAL A 146 -8.66 20.15 2.70
N GLY A 147 -9.00 20.71 1.53
CA GLY A 147 -9.79 21.94 1.40
C GLY A 147 -11.21 21.63 0.93
N GLU A 148 -11.74 22.48 0.05
CA GLU A 148 -13.05 22.25 -0.59
C GLU A 148 -13.01 21.09 -1.61
N GLN A 149 -11.86 20.86 -2.23
CA GLN A 149 -11.65 19.78 -3.19
C GLN A 149 -11.04 18.55 -2.53
N ASP A 150 -11.37 17.39 -3.10
CA ASP A 150 -10.75 16.12 -2.76
C ASP A 150 -9.22 16.20 -2.89
N ARG A 151 -8.54 15.57 -1.94
CA ARG A 151 -7.09 15.39 -1.92
C ARG A 151 -6.76 13.93 -2.17
N VAL A 152 -5.84 13.67 -3.08
CA VAL A 152 -5.45 12.32 -3.48
C VAL A 152 -3.98 12.09 -3.18
N VAL A 153 -3.68 11.08 -2.37
CA VAL A 153 -2.33 10.75 -1.91
C VAL A 153 -1.95 9.36 -2.40
N LEU A 154 -0.83 9.23 -3.09
CA LEU A 154 -0.32 7.95 -3.54
C LEU A 154 0.68 7.41 -2.49
N ILE A 155 0.48 6.17 -2.04
CA ILE A 155 1.40 5.44 -1.17
C ILE A 155 2.00 4.29 -1.98
N ALA A 156 3.29 4.39 -2.29
CA ALA A 156 4.03 3.42 -3.08
C ALA A 156 4.90 2.54 -2.17
N THR A 157 4.58 1.25 -2.09
CA THR A 157 5.23 0.32 -1.16
C THR A 157 5.29 -1.11 -1.73
N HIS A 158 5.31 -2.13 -0.87
CA HIS A 158 5.51 -3.54 -1.20
C HIS A 158 4.26 -4.35 -0.87
N GLY A 159 4.11 -5.51 -1.51
CA GLY A 159 2.91 -6.35 -1.35
C GLY A 159 2.59 -6.65 0.12
N VAL A 160 3.58 -7.11 0.88
CA VAL A 160 3.42 -7.43 2.31
C VAL A 160 2.99 -6.21 3.16
N ALA A 161 3.42 -4.99 2.82
CA ALA A 161 3.02 -3.78 3.54
C ALA A 161 1.56 -3.39 3.26
N ILE A 162 1.14 -3.43 1.99
CA ILE A 162 -0.25 -3.14 1.59
C ILE A 162 -1.20 -4.13 2.26
N THR A 163 -0.90 -5.43 2.14
CA THR A 163 -1.74 -6.50 2.70
C THR A 163 -1.86 -6.38 4.22
N SER A 164 -0.74 -6.14 4.93
CA SER A 164 -0.74 -5.95 6.38
C SER A 164 -1.53 -4.73 6.82
N LEU A 165 -1.40 -3.60 6.13
CA LEU A 165 -2.14 -2.39 6.44
C LEU A 165 -3.65 -2.57 6.26
N PHE A 166 -4.08 -3.17 5.15
CA PHE A 166 -5.50 -3.36 4.88
C PHE A 166 -6.15 -4.32 5.89
N LYS A 167 -5.47 -5.40 6.26
CA LYS A 167 -5.95 -6.29 7.35
C LYS A 167 -6.14 -5.53 8.66
N ALA A 168 -5.21 -4.63 8.99
CA ALA A 168 -5.31 -3.80 10.19
C ALA A 168 -6.48 -2.80 10.13
N LEU A 169 -6.80 -2.26 8.95
CA LEU A 169 -7.91 -1.32 8.75
C LEU A 169 -9.29 -2.00 8.79
N GLU A 170 -9.38 -3.25 8.35
CA GLU A 170 -10.63 -4.03 8.37
C GLU A 170 -11.02 -4.51 9.78
N ALA A 171 -10.18 -4.25 10.79
CA ALA A 171 -10.27 -4.82 12.14
C ALA A 171 -10.31 -6.36 12.15
N SER A 172 -9.73 -6.98 11.11
CA SER A 172 -9.54 -8.43 11.02
C SER A 172 -8.43 -8.87 11.99
N PRO A 173 -8.46 -10.13 12.49
CA PRO A 173 -7.36 -10.69 13.28
C PRO A 173 -6.00 -10.55 12.57
N SER A 174 -4.91 -10.69 13.34
CA SER A 174 -3.52 -10.69 12.85
C SER A 174 -3.37 -11.49 11.56
N CYS A 175 -2.54 -10.99 10.65
CA CYS A 175 -2.31 -11.63 9.36
C CYS A 175 -1.74 -13.03 9.58
N ASP A 176 -2.52 -14.07 9.31
CA ASP A 176 -2.01 -15.41 9.05
C ASP A 176 -2.04 -15.60 7.52
N GLY A 177 -0.99 -15.11 6.85
CA GLY A 177 -0.45 -15.75 5.64
C GLY A 177 -0.23 -14.91 4.40
N PHE A 178 0.75 -15.32 3.60
CA PHE A 178 1.20 -14.72 2.33
C PHE A 178 1.62 -15.76 1.27
N ASN A 179 0.74 -16.60 0.67
CA ASN A 179 0.98 -17.03 -0.73
C ASN A 179 -0.20 -17.73 -1.47
N ALA A 180 -0.50 -17.16 -2.65
CA ALA A 180 -0.76 -17.73 -3.98
C ALA A 180 -1.78 -18.86 -4.28
N LYS A 181 -2.44 -19.55 -3.34
CA LYS A 181 -3.39 -20.64 -3.72
C LYS A 181 -4.72 -20.74 -2.96
N VAL A 182 -5.07 -19.83 -2.06
CA VAL A 182 -6.27 -20.03 -1.23
C VAL A 182 -7.25 -18.87 -1.36
N ALA A 183 -8.07 -18.95 -2.40
CA ALA A 183 -9.47 -18.58 -2.30
C ALA A 183 -10.20 -19.73 -1.60
N ILE A 184 -11.04 -19.42 -0.59
CA ILE A 184 -12.35 -20.04 -0.25
C ILE A 184 -12.70 -19.57 1.18
N ARG A 185 -13.55 -18.52 1.23
CA ARG A 185 -14.32 -17.96 2.38
C ARG A 185 -13.62 -16.98 3.35
N GLY A 186 -14.05 -15.71 3.31
CA GLY A 186 -13.84 -14.69 4.36
C GLY A 186 -12.81 -13.62 3.97
N PRO A 187 -12.99 -12.35 4.39
CA PRO A 187 -12.69 -11.17 3.57
C PRO A 187 -11.19 -10.94 3.34
N GLU A 188 -10.93 -10.56 2.10
CA GLU A 188 -9.69 -10.72 1.35
C GLU A 188 -8.83 -9.46 1.42
N ALA A 189 -7.59 -9.57 1.88
CA ALA A 189 -6.56 -8.53 1.75
C ALA A 189 -5.78 -8.76 0.46
N TYR A 190 -5.66 -7.73 -0.38
CA TYR A 190 -5.14 -7.87 -1.74
C TYR A 190 -3.64 -7.62 -1.79
N GLU A 191 -2.99 -8.43 -2.62
CA GLU A 191 -1.65 -8.25 -3.14
C GLU A 191 -1.80 -7.57 -4.51
N VAL A 192 -1.34 -6.33 -4.68
CA VAL A 192 -1.26 -5.72 -6.02
C VAL A 192 -0.16 -6.46 -6.78
N ARG A 193 -0.47 -7.26 -7.81
CA ARG A 193 0.53 -7.80 -8.76
C ARG A 193 0.20 -7.21 -10.11
N TRP A 194 1.14 -6.50 -10.74
CA TRP A 194 0.89 -5.99 -12.08
C TRP A 194 1.42 -6.93 -13.16
N THR A 195 0.75 -8.05 -13.41
CA THR A 195 0.93 -8.85 -14.63
C THR A 195 -0.44 -9.36 -15.05
N ASP A 196 -0.96 -8.96 -16.21
CA ASP A 196 -2.26 -9.37 -16.80
C ASP A 196 -3.50 -9.39 -15.87
N SER A 197 -3.40 -8.87 -14.65
CA SER A 197 -4.47 -8.68 -13.69
C SER A 197 -4.37 -7.28 -13.12
N ASP A 198 -5.37 -6.46 -13.42
CA ASP A 198 -5.59 -5.16 -12.79
C ASP A 198 -5.66 -5.30 -11.26
N ASP A 199 -5.15 -4.33 -10.48
CA ASP A 199 -5.80 -3.81 -9.25
C ASP A 199 -5.02 -2.64 -8.63
N VAL A 200 -5.55 -1.42 -8.71
CA VAL A 200 -5.21 -0.33 -7.78
C VAL A 200 -6.22 -0.38 -6.64
N ALA A 201 -5.73 -0.32 -5.39
CA ALA A 201 -6.60 -0.15 -4.25
C ALA A 201 -6.69 1.33 -3.87
N LYS A 202 -7.90 1.87 -3.91
CA LYS A 202 -8.23 3.21 -3.46
C LYS A 202 -8.90 3.11 -2.09
N LEU A 203 -8.32 3.76 -1.10
CA LEU A 203 -8.91 3.93 0.22
C LEU A 203 -9.56 5.31 0.27
N VAL A 204 -10.88 5.36 0.43
CA VAL A 204 -11.61 6.61 0.66
C VAL A 204 -11.78 6.80 2.15
N VAL A 205 -11.33 7.95 2.63
CA VAL A 205 -11.48 8.36 4.03
C VAL A 205 -12.71 9.24 4.15
N PRO A 206 -13.78 8.80 4.83
CA PRO A 206 -14.94 9.66 5.07
C PRO A 206 -14.53 10.79 6.01
N ARG A 207 -14.90 12.02 5.60
CA ARG A 207 -14.75 13.28 6.32
C ARG A 207 -13.48 13.35 7.19
N PRO A 208 -12.36 13.87 6.65
CA PRO A 208 -11.10 13.98 7.40
C PRO A 208 -11.21 14.61 8.79
N ALA A 209 -12.19 15.49 9.02
CA ALA A 209 -12.50 16.11 10.31
C ALA A 209 -13.04 15.14 11.39
N GLU A 210 -13.53 13.96 10.99
CA GLU A 210 -14.08 12.92 11.87
C GLU A 210 -13.07 11.82 12.19
N LEU A 211 -11.89 11.88 11.59
CA LEU A 211 -10.82 10.96 11.91
C LEU A 211 -10.32 11.23 13.33
N PRO A 212 -10.04 10.18 14.12
CA PRO A 212 -9.42 10.32 15.41
C PRO A 212 -7.93 10.65 15.21
N VAL A 213 -7.61 11.89 14.85
CA VAL A 213 -6.22 12.36 14.70
C VAL A 213 -5.79 13.04 16.00
N SER A 214 -4.85 12.43 16.72
CA SER A 214 -4.20 13.01 17.91
C SER A 214 -2.72 13.23 17.65
N ASP A 215 -2.19 14.35 18.11
CA ASP A 215 -0.76 14.71 17.98
C ASP A 215 -0.22 14.64 16.54
N GLY A 216 -1.07 14.92 15.56
CA GLY A 216 -0.71 14.90 14.14
C GLY A 216 -0.64 13.49 13.52
N SER A 217 -1.22 12.49 14.18
CA SER A 217 -1.25 11.10 13.70
C SER A 217 -2.61 10.44 13.95
N LEU A 218 -2.99 9.47 13.12
CA LEU A 218 -4.19 8.67 13.34
C LEU A 218 -4.05 7.80 14.60
N ASP A 219 -4.99 7.94 15.54
CA ASP A 219 -5.14 7.13 16.74
C ASP A 219 -5.91 5.84 16.42
N TRP A 220 -5.17 4.74 16.38
CA TRP A 220 -5.72 3.42 16.10
C TRP A 220 -6.66 2.88 17.18
N SER A 221 -6.53 3.33 18.43
CA SER A 221 -7.37 2.85 19.54
C SER A 221 -8.78 3.46 19.52
N ALA A 222 -8.91 4.64 18.93
CA ALA A 222 -10.17 5.36 18.75
C ALA A 222 -10.84 5.09 17.40
N LEU A 223 -10.21 4.33 16.50
CA LEU A 223 -10.85 3.82 15.29
C LEU A 223 -11.86 2.74 15.67
N SER A 224 -13.16 3.00 15.45
CA SER A 224 -14.22 2.02 15.67
C SER A 224 -14.93 1.67 14.35
N GLY A 225 -15.17 0.37 14.13
CA GLY A 225 -15.79 -0.15 12.89
C GLY A 225 -14.84 -0.19 11.67
N GLN A 226 -15.41 -0.21 10.47
CA GLN A 226 -14.68 -0.01 9.20
C GLN A 226 -14.93 1.43 8.71
N PRO A 227 -14.18 2.44 9.21
CA PRO A 227 -14.40 3.80 8.76
C PRO A 227 -13.91 4.03 7.34
N PHE A 228 -13.10 3.15 6.76
CA PHE A 228 -12.55 3.37 5.42
C PHE A 228 -13.27 2.54 4.36
N LEU A 229 -13.60 3.16 3.24
CA LEU A 229 -14.09 2.44 2.06
C LEU A 229 -12.89 2.04 1.19
N ILE A 230 -12.71 0.74 0.98
CA ILE A 230 -11.69 0.21 0.07
C ILE A 230 -12.36 -0.08 -1.28
N GLU A 231 -12.10 0.78 -2.27
CA GLU A 231 -12.48 0.56 -3.66
C GLU A 231 -11.32 -0.10 -4.40
N ARG A 232 -11.61 -1.19 -5.12
CA ARG A 232 -10.63 -1.92 -5.93
C ARG A 232 -10.91 -1.65 -7.40
N TRP A 233 -9.90 -1.19 -8.13
CA TRP A 233 -10.03 -0.84 -9.53
C TRP A 233 -9.52 -1.99 -10.41
N GLY A 234 -10.44 -2.86 -10.85
CA GLY A 234 -10.20 -3.93 -11.81
C GLY A 234 -11.33 -4.09 -12.83
N LYS A 235 -11.03 -4.55 -14.06
CA LYS A 235 -12.08 -4.82 -15.07
C LYS A 235 -12.85 -6.12 -14.81
N LYS A 236 -14.12 -6.04 -15.22
CA LYS A 236 -15.23 -7.02 -15.22
C LYS A 236 -14.87 -8.43 -15.68
N GLU A 237 -15.61 -9.38 -15.11
CA GLU A 237 -16.02 -10.70 -15.60
C GLU A 237 -15.25 -11.27 -16.80
N LYS A 238 -14.69 -12.48 -16.60
CA LYS A 238 -14.35 -13.39 -17.69
C LYS A 238 -15.50 -13.39 -18.72
N ALA A 239 -15.22 -12.93 -19.94
CA ALA A 239 -16.04 -13.34 -21.06
C ALA A 239 -16.00 -14.89 -21.09
N LEU A 240 -17.19 -15.49 -21.11
CA LEU A 240 -17.43 -16.94 -21.24
C LEU A 240 -16.66 -17.55 -22.41
#